data_AF-A0A964ZXN6-F1
#
_entry.id   AF-A0A964ZXN6-F1
#
_cell.length_a   1.000
_cell.length_b   1.000
_cell.length_c   1.000
_cell.angle_alpha   90.00
_cell.angle_beta   90.00
_cell.angle_gamma   90.00
#
_symmetry.space_group_name_H-M   'P 1'
#
loop_
_entity.id
_entity.type
_entity.pdbx_description
1 polymer ?
#
loop_
_entity_poly.entity_id
_entity_poly.type
_entity_poly.pdbx_seq_one_letter_code
_entity_poly.pdbx_strand_id
1 'polypeptide(L)'
;MSTLALPLLKYRLGLYSRLARFDKPIGTLLLLWPTLWALWLAADGFPEISRLIVFVLGTFLMRSAGCVINDIADRKFDAKV
;
A
#
# COMPACT_ATOMS: atom_id res chain seq x y z
N MET A 1 -29.39 6.64 17.23
CA MET A 1 -28.64 5.48 16.73
C MET A 1 -27.59 5.80 15.64
N SER A 2 -27.49 7.02 15.09
CA SER A 2 -26.45 7.38 14.09
C SER A 2 -25.19 8.06 14.65
N THR A 3 -25.23 8.61 15.86
CA THR A 3 -24.16 9.43 16.45
C THR A 3 -22.93 8.64 16.92
N LEU A 4 -23.06 7.33 17.17
CA LEU A 4 -21.94 6.44 17.52
C LEU A 4 -21.27 5.79 16.28
N ALA A 5 -21.87 5.90 15.09
CA ALA A 5 -21.34 5.29 13.88
C ALA A 5 -20.07 6.01 13.37
N LEU A 6 -20.03 7.33 13.46
CA LEU A 6 -18.89 8.14 13.03
C LEU A 6 -17.61 7.87 13.84
N PRO A 7 -17.63 7.82 15.19
CA PRO A 7 -16.44 7.46 15.98
C PRO A 7 -16.02 6.00 15.76
N LEU A 8 -16.96 5.06 15.58
CA LEU A 8 -16.63 3.66 15.28
C LEU A 8 -16.00 3.50 13.89
N LEU A 9 -16.51 4.22 12.90
CA LEU A 9 -15.97 4.23 11.55
C LEU A 9 -14.55 4.83 11.53
N LYS A 10 -14.33 5.96 12.20
CA LYS A 10 -12.99 6.55 12.35
C LYS A 10 -12.01 5.60 13.04
N TYR A 11 -12.45 4.91 14.08
CA TYR A 11 -11.62 3.93 14.79
C TYR A 11 -11.25 2.75 13.89
N ARG A 12 -12.21 2.19 13.16
CA ARG A 12 -11.96 1.10 12.21
C ARG A 12 -11.05 1.56 11.07
N LEU A 13 -11.26 2.74 10.50
CA LEU A 13 -10.39 3.31 9.48
C LEU A 13 -8.95 3.49 9.97
N GLY A 14 -8.76 3.92 11.23
CA GLY A 14 -7.43 4.00 11.85
C GLY A 14 -6.75 2.64 12.04
N LEU A 15 -7.53 1.59 12.34
CA LEU A 15 -7.01 0.22 12.38
C LEU A 15 -6.64 -0.28 10.98
N TYR A 16 -7.49 -0.04 9.98
CA TYR A 16 -7.21 -0.39 8.60
C TYR A 16 -6.01 0.37 8.03
N SER A 17 -5.81 1.64 8.36
CA SER A 17 -4.65 2.42 7.92
C SER A 17 -3.35 1.88 8.52
N ARG A 18 -3.36 1.50 9.80
CA ARG A 18 -2.23 0.81 10.44
C ARG A 18 -1.94 -0.55 9.81
N LEU A 19 -2.98 -1.33 9.52
CA LEU A 19 -2.86 -2.64 8.87
C LEU A 19 -2.32 -2.52 7.44
N ALA A 20 -2.79 -1.54 6.66
CA ALA A 20 -2.24 -1.25 5.33
C ALA A 20 -0.85 -0.61 5.38
N ARG A 21 -0.28 -0.40 6.59
CA ARG A 21 0.99 0.29 6.86
C ARG A 21 1.09 1.66 6.16
N PHE A 22 -0.03 2.38 6.05
CA PHE A 22 -0.05 3.76 5.55
C PHE A 22 0.84 4.68 6.38
N ASP A 23 1.08 4.34 7.66
CA ASP A 23 2.01 5.05 8.54
C ASP A 23 3.49 4.97 8.11
N LYS A 24 3.87 4.01 7.25
CA LYS A 24 5.27 3.84 6.78
C LYS A 24 5.35 3.82 5.25
N PRO A 25 5.22 4.98 4.59
CA PRO A 25 5.22 5.08 3.13
C PRO A 25 6.59 4.75 2.49
N ILE A 26 7.66 4.60 3.28
CA ILE A 26 9.00 4.21 2.82
C ILE A 26 8.93 2.97 1.90
N GLY A 27 8.13 1.95 2.26
CA GLY A 27 8.06 0.72 1.48
C GLY A 27 7.43 0.92 0.09
N THR A 28 6.41 1.76 0.00
CA THR A 28 5.78 2.10 -1.29
C THR A 28 6.69 2.98 -2.12
N LEU A 29 7.38 3.94 -1.51
CA LEU A 29 8.34 4.81 -2.20
C LEU A 29 9.52 4.01 -2.78
N LEU A 30 10.03 3.02 -2.04
CA LEU A 30 11.08 2.11 -2.49
C LEU A 30 10.66 1.26 -3.69
N LEU A 31 9.38 0.91 -3.81
CA LEU A 31 8.85 0.20 -4.98
C LEU A 31 8.53 1.16 -6.12
N LEU A 32 7.97 2.33 -5.80
CA LEU A 32 7.54 3.30 -6.80
C LEU A 32 8.72 3.88 -7.57
N TRP A 33 9.82 4.21 -6.90
CA TRP A 33 11.00 4.79 -7.54
C TRP A 33 11.59 3.94 -8.69
N PRO A 34 11.96 2.65 -8.49
CA PRO A 34 12.44 1.82 -9.59
C PRO A 34 11.36 1.57 -10.65
N THR A 35 10.08 1.56 -10.28
CA THR A 35 8.98 1.40 -11.23
C THR A 35 8.84 2.61 -12.16
N LEU A 36 8.99 3.82 -11.64
CA LEU A 36 8.99 5.05 -12.43
C LEU A 36 10.19 5.12 -13.37
N TRP A 37 11.38 4.70 -12.91
CA TRP A 37 12.56 4.59 -13.76
C TRP A 37 12.38 3.57 -14.88
N ALA A 38 11.86 2.39 -14.56
CA ALA A 38 11.57 1.36 -15.56
C ALA A 38 10.53 1.86 -16.58
N LEU A 39 9.50 2.58 -16.12
CA LEU A 39 8.46 3.13 -16.99
C LEU A 39 9.00 4.24 -17.90
N TRP A 40 9.89 5.10 -17.40
CA TRP A 40 10.58 6.09 -18.22
C TRP A 40 11.43 5.43 -19.29
N LEU A 41 12.29 4.48 -18.89
CA LEU A 41 13.18 3.78 -19.82
C LEU A 41 12.39 2.99 -20.88
N ALA A 42 11.28 2.36 -20.50
CA ALA A 42 10.43 1.61 -21.41
C ALA A 42 9.58 2.48 -22.34
N ALA A 43 9.31 3.74 -21.96
CA ALA A 43 8.54 4.68 -22.76
C ALA A 43 9.38 5.41 -23.83
N ASP A 44 10.70 5.26 -23.81
CA ASP A 44 11.65 6.00 -24.67
C ASP A 44 11.40 7.52 -24.61
N GLY A 45 11.05 8.02 -23.42
CA GLY A 45 10.57 9.39 -23.22
C GLY A 45 9.65 9.49 -22.00
N PHE A 46 8.79 10.51 -21.98
CA PHE A 46 7.81 10.64 -20.90
C PHE A 46 6.67 9.63 -21.08
N PRO A 47 6.42 8.77 -20.07
CA PRO A 47 5.31 7.84 -20.15
C PRO A 47 3.97 8.56 -20.10
N GLU A 48 3.00 7.99 -20.80
CA GLU A 48 1.63 8.46 -20.79
C GLU A 48 1.07 8.49 -19.35
N ILE A 49 0.36 9.57 -19.01
CA ILE A 49 -0.18 9.81 -17.65
C ILE A 49 -1.06 8.63 -17.18
N SER A 50 -1.81 8.02 -18.10
CA SER A 50 -2.64 6.83 -17.81
C SER A 50 -1.81 5.67 -17.26
N ARG A 51 -0.67 5.37 -17.89
CA ARG A 51 0.26 4.29 -17.46
C ARG A 51 0.91 4.63 -16.13
N LEU A 52 1.30 5.90 -15.94
CA LEU A 52 1.89 6.38 -14.71
C LEU A 52 0.93 6.19 -13.53
N ILE A 53 -0.36 6.52 -13.70
CA ILE A 53 -1.40 6.30 -12.69
C ILE A 53 -1.57 4.81 -12.39
N VAL A 54 -1.64 3.95 -13.42
CA VAL A 54 -1.79 2.50 -13.24
C VAL A 54 -0.63 1.91 -12.44
N PHE A 55 0.62 2.28 -12.75
CA PHE A 55 1.79 1.77 -12.03
C PHE A 55 1.90 2.32 -10.61
N VAL A 56 1.54 3.59 -10.38
CA VAL A 56 1.48 4.18 -9.03
C VAL A 56 0.45 3.45 -8.17
N LEU A 57 -0.77 3.26 -8.69
CA LEU A 57 -1.81 2.54 -7.98
C LEU A 57 -1.43 1.07 -7.77
N GLY A 58 -0.84 0.43 -8.78
CA GLY A 58 -0.39 -0.96 -8.70
C GLY A 58 0.69 -1.17 -7.64
N THR A 59 1.71 -0.31 -7.59
CA THR A 59 2.77 -0.38 -6.55
C THR A 59 2.21 -0.13 -5.15
N PHE A 60 1.31 0.83 -5.01
CA PHE A 60 0.61 1.08 -3.75
C PHE A 60 -0.18 -0.16 -3.28
N LEU A 61 -1.02 -0.71 -4.15
CA LEU A 61 -1.85 -1.89 -3.86
C LEU A 61 -1.01 -3.13 -3.58
N MET A 62 0.05 -3.37 -4.36
CA MET A 62 0.93 -4.52 -4.20
C MET A 62 1.66 -4.48 -2.86
N ARG A 63 2.09 -3.30 -2.41
CA ARG A 63 2.70 -3.16 -1.08
C ARG A 63 1.70 -3.48 0.03
N SER A 64 0.50 -2.90 -0.04
CA SER A 64 -0.56 -3.17 0.94
C SER A 64 -0.94 -4.64 0.98
N ALA A 65 -1.14 -5.27 -0.19
CA ALA A 65 -1.44 -6.70 -0.29
C ALA A 65 -0.29 -7.57 0.25
N GLY A 66 0.96 -7.22 -0.08
CA GLY A 66 2.14 -7.90 0.44
C GLY A 66 2.24 -7.81 1.96
N CYS A 67 1.94 -6.66 2.58
CA CYS A 67 1.87 -6.54 4.03
C CYS A 67 0.80 -7.47 4.62
N VAL A 68 -0.41 -7.49 4.07
CA VAL A 68 -1.50 -8.33 4.59
C VAL A 68 -1.17 -9.81 4.48
N ILE A 69 -0.64 -10.25 3.34
CA ILE A 69 -0.23 -11.65 3.15
C ILE A 69 0.92 -12.01 4.08
N ASN A 70 1.90 -11.11 4.25
CA ASN A 70 3.03 -11.31 5.15
C ASN A 70 2.56 -11.45 6.60
N ASP A 71 1.66 -10.58 7.06
CA ASP A 71 1.10 -10.66 8.42
C ASP A 71 0.28 -11.95 8.61
N ILE A 72 -0.39 -12.48 7.57
CA ILE A 72 -1.08 -13.78 7.62
C ILE A 72 -0.09 -14.94 7.73
N ALA A 73 0.99 -14.91 6.94
CA ALA A 73 2.01 -15.95 6.93
C ALA A 73 2.83 -15.97 8.24
N ASP A 74 3.21 -14.78 8.73
CA ASP A 74 4.00 -14.60 9.94
C ASP A 74 3.19 -14.82 11.22
N ARG A 75 1.85 -14.92 11.15
CA ARG A 75 0.98 -15.18 12.31
C ARG A 75 1.41 -16.36 13.19
N LYS A 76 2.01 -17.40 12.60
CA LYS A 76 2.51 -18.58 13.33
C LYS A 76 3.95 -18.42 13.82
N PHE A 77 4.73 -17.55 13.19
CA PHE A 77 6.13 -17.27 13.54
C PHE A 77 6.21 -16.22 14.65
N ASP A 78 5.38 -15.19 14.61
CA ASP A 78 5.25 -14.18 15.67
C ASP A 78 4.74 -14.77 17.00
N ALA A 79 3.97 -15.87 16.94
CA ALA A 79 3.46 -16.55 18.13
C ALA A 79 4.49 -17.41 18.88
N LYS A 80 5.71 -17.55 18.33
CA LYS A 80 6.76 -18.44 18.85
C LYS A 80 7.83 -17.71 19.68
N VAL A 81 7.59 -16.46 20.05
CA VAL A 81 8.50 -15.64 20.87
C VAL A 81 7.84 -15.24 22.18
#